data_AF-A0A699VSZ8-F1
#
_entry.id   AF-A0A699VSZ8-F1
#
_cell.length_a   1.000
_cell.length_b   1.000
_cell.length_c   1.000
_cell.angle_alpha   90.00
_cell.angle_beta   90.00
_cell.angle_gamma   90.00
#
_symmetry.space_group_name_H-M   'P 1'
#
loop_
_entity.id
_entity.type
_entity.pdbx_description
1 polymer ?
#
loop_
_entity_poly.entity_id
_entity_poly.type
_entity_poly.pdbx_seq_one_letter_code
_entity_poly.pdbx_strand_id
1 'polypeptide(L)' 'IRPLWRHYYRNTQALIFVVDSHNKRRIYQARNELHRLLHEDELRDATILVFANKQDLPNAMRVSDVADKLKLHSISQHR' A
#
# COMPACT_ATOMS: atom_id res chain seq x y z
N ILE A 1 -16.87 -0.24 -2.35
CA ILE A 1 -16.09 0.19 -1.16
C ILE A 1 -14.95 1.16 -1.53
N ARG A 2 -14.02 0.83 -2.45
CA ARG A 2 -12.90 1.73 -2.83
C ARG A 2 -13.28 3.18 -3.20
N PRO A 3 -14.39 3.44 -3.94
CA PRO A 3 -14.79 4.83 -4.24
C PRO A 3 -15.11 5.68 -3.00
N LEU A 4 -15.39 5.05 -1.86
CA LEU A 4 -15.71 5.75 -0.61
C LEU A 4 -14.45 6.23 0.12
N TRP A 5 -13.26 5.73 -0.23
CA TRP A 5 -12.02 6.06 0.47
C TRP A 5 -11.72 7.57 0.47
N ARG A 6 -12.08 8.26 -0.61
CA ARG A 6 -11.90 9.72 -0.74
C ARG A 6 -12.53 10.54 0.38
N HIS A 7 -13.57 10.02 1.03
CA HIS A 7 -14.22 10.70 2.15
C HIS A 7 -13.38 10.72 3.42
N TYR A 8 -12.27 9.97 3.46
CA TYR A 8 -11.39 9.85 4.62
C TYR A 8 -10.00 10.46 4.40
N TYR A 9 -9.69 11.03 3.22
CA TYR A 9 -8.33 11.52 2.94
C TYR A 9 -8.01 12.81 3.72
N ARG A 10 -8.97 13.72 3.81
CA ARG A 10 -8.76 15.03 4.43
C ARG A 10 -8.31 14.90 5.89
N ASN A 11 -7.23 15.60 6.23
CA ASN A 11 -6.58 15.60 7.55
C ASN A 11 -6.04 14.23 7.99
N THR A 12 -5.84 13.29 7.06
CA THR A 12 -5.15 12.03 7.37
C THR A 12 -3.65 12.27 7.51
N GLN A 13 -3.11 11.94 8.69
CA GLN A 13 -1.68 12.04 8.98
C GLN A 13 -0.92 10.77 8.61
N ALA A 14 -1.60 9.63 8.57
CA ALA A 14 -0.98 8.36 8.24
C ALA A 14 -1.94 7.40 7.53
N LEU A 15 -1.42 6.66 6.55
CA LEU A 15 -2.12 5.60 5.84
C LEU A 15 -1.50 4.25 6.20
N ILE A 16 -2.32 3.32 6.69
CA ILE A 16 -1.93 1.92 6.88
C ILE A 16 -2.44 1.12 5.69
N PHE A 17 -1.53 0.62 4.86
CA PHE A 17 -1.84 -0.18 3.68
C PHE A 17 -1.57 -1.67 3.95
N VAL A 18 -2.63 -2.44 4.14
CA VAL A 18 -2.53 -3.88 4.47
C VAL A 18 -2.60 -4.73 3.21
N VAL A 19 -1.60 -5.58 3.01
CA VAL A 19 -1.50 -6.50 1.87
C VAL A 19 -1.57 -7.94 2.35
N ASP A 20 -2.42 -8.74 1.72
CA ASP A 20 -2.39 -10.19 1.86
C ASP A 20 -1.15 -10.74 1.13
N SER A 21 -0.10 -11.08 1.90
CA SER A 21 1.18 -11.55 1.36
C SER A 21 1.12 -12.98 0.78
N HIS A 22 0.07 -13.75 1.07
CA HIS A 22 -0.15 -15.05 0.46
C HIS A 22 -0.75 -14.93 -0.96
N ASN A 23 -1.45 -13.83 -1.26
CA ASN A 23 -2.12 -13.62 -2.54
C ASN A 23 -1.23 -12.98 -3.62
N LYS A 24 -0.31 -13.76 -4.19
CA LYS A 24 0.62 -13.33 -5.25
C LYS A 24 -0.08 -12.81 -6.51
N ARG A 25 -1.30 -13.29 -6.83
CA ARG A 25 -2.05 -12.87 -8.03
C ARG A 25 -2.56 -11.43 -7.94
N ARG A 26 -2.88 -10.96 -6.73
CA ARG A 26 -3.47 -9.63 -6.50
C ARG A 26 -2.48 -8.55 -6.14
N ILE A 27 -1.20 -8.88 -5.97
CA ILE A 27 -0.16 -7.92 -5.57
C ILE A 27 -0.02 -6.74 -6.55
N TYR A 28 -0.21 -6.97 -7.86
CA TYR A 28 -0.17 -5.90 -8.86
C TYR A 28 -1.38 -4.97 -8.77
N GLN A 29 -2.56 -5.49 -8.42
CA GLN A 29 -3.72 -4.65 -8.13
C GLN A 29 -3.48 -3.83 -6.86
N ALA A 30 -2.88 -4.42 -5.82
CA ALA A 30 -2.53 -3.71 -4.60
C ALA A 30 -1.52 -2.59 -4.88
N ARG A 31 -0.49 -2.85 -5.70
CA ARG A 31 0.43 -1.81 -6.19
C ARG A 31 -0.32 -0.66 -6.84
N ASN A 32 -1.17 -0.95 -7.83
CA ASN A 32 -1.84 0.10 -8.58
C ASN A 32 -2.74 0.96 -7.67
N GLU A 33 -3.42 0.35 -6.68
CA GLU A 33 -4.21 1.10 -5.70
C GLU A 33 -3.34 1.92 -4.74
N LEU A 34 -2.23 1.37 -4.23
CA LEU A 34 -1.30 2.12 -3.40
C LEU A 34 -0.76 3.34 -4.17
N HIS A 35 -0.30 3.14 -5.40
CA HIS A 35 0.21 4.24 -6.23
C HIS A 35 -0.87 5.25 -6.55
N ARG A 36 -2.12 4.84 -6.81
CA ARG A 36 -3.23 5.79 -6.95
C ARG A 36 -3.41 6.65 -5.69
N LEU A 37 -3.40 6.04 -4.50
CA LEU A 37 -3.50 6.75 -3.22
C LEU A 37 -2.36 7.74 -3.00
N LEU A 38 -1.13 7.40 -3.41
CA LEU A 38 0.04 8.27 -3.31
C LEU A 38 -0.06 9.54 -4.17
N HIS A 39 -0.89 9.52 -5.21
CA HIS A 39 -1.10 10.66 -6.10
C HIS A 39 -2.30 11.53 -5.70
N GLU A 40 -3.00 11.20 -4.60
CA GLU A 40 -4.07 12.04 -4.07
C GLU A 40 -3.45 13.19 -3.27
N ASP A 41 -3.73 14.43 -3.66
CA ASP A 41 -3.15 15.63 -3.02
C ASP A 41 -3.42 15.69 -1.52
N GLU A 42 -4.58 15.21 -1.09
CA GLU A 42 -4.99 15.19 0.32
C GLU A 42 -4.18 14.19 1.18
N LEU A 43 -3.45 13.26 0.55
CA LEU A 43 -2.59 12.27 1.19
C LEU A 43 -1.09 12.54 0.98
N ARG A 44 -0.73 13.67 0.35
CA ARG A 44 0.66 14.00 0.02
C ARG A 44 1.58 14.00 1.24
N ASP A 45 1.10 14.52 2.37
CA ASP A 45 1.91 14.66 3.58
C ASP A 45 1.71 13.49 4.57
N ALA A 46 0.91 12.49 4.20
CA ALA A 46 0.61 11.36 5.05
C ALA A 46 1.80 10.37 5.10
N THR A 47 2.17 9.93 6.31
CA THR A 47 3.14 8.84 6.48
C THR A 47 2.50 7.50 6.13
N ILE A 48 3.24 6.61 5.46
CA ILE A 48 2.67 5.36 4.96
C ILE A 48 3.36 4.17 5.62
N LEU A 49 2.55 3.30 6.21
CA LEU A 49 2.96 2.00 6.74
C LEU A 49 2.33 0.90 5.90
N VAL A 50 3.16 0.00 5.37
CA VAL A 50 2.68 -1.18 4.63
C VAL A 50 2.80 -2.42 5.51
N PHE A 51 1.70 -3.11 5.76
CA PHE A 51 1.71 -4.42 6.39
C PHE A 51 1.70 -5.53 5.36
N ALA A 52 2.75 -6.34 5.32
CA ALA A 52 2.76 -7.62 4.61
C ALA A 52 2.07 -8.69 5.47
N ASN A 53 0.74 -8.67 5.52
CA ASN A 53 -0.07 -9.50 6.41
C ASN A 53 -0.15 -10.97 5.94
N LYS A 54 -0.52 -11.89 6.85
CA LYS A 54 -0.64 -13.35 6.65
C LYS A 54 0.68 -14.09 6.42
N GLN A 55 1.74 -13.66 7.10
CA GLN A 55 3.06 -14.31 7.04
C GLN A 55 3.06 -15.73 7.65
N ASP A 56 2.04 -16.08 8.43
CA ASP A 56 1.83 -17.41 9.00
C ASP A 56 1.49 -18.49 7.95
N LEU A 57 0.99 -18.08 6.77
CA LEU A 57 0.58 -19.01 5.73
C LEU A 57 1.79 -19.52 4.91
N PRO A 58 1.74 -20.80 4.47
CA PRO A 58 2.79 -21.33 3.61
C PRO A 58 2.89 -20.52 2.31
N ASN A 59 4.10 -20.36 1.80
CA ASN A 59 4.38 -19.62 0.56
C ASN A 59 3.98 -18.12 0.58
N ALA A 60 3.73 -17.53 1.75
CA ALA A 60 3.61 -16.09 1.90
C ALA A 60 4.86 -15.37 1.33
N MET A 61 4.65 -14.24 0.66
CA MET A 61 5.74 -13.41 0.14
C MET A 61 6.56 -12.85 1.30
N ARG A 62 7.89 -12.85 1.17
CA ARG A 62 8.76 -12.17 2.12
C ARG A 62 8.49 -10.67 2.05
N VAL A 63 8.79 -9.96 3.13
CA VAL A 63 8.63 -8.50 3.21
C VAL A 63 9.36 -7.79 2.07
N SER A 64 10.58 -8.23 1.72
CA SER A 64 11.35 -7.71 0.58
C SER A 64 10.59 -7.88 -0.74
N ASP A 65 10.02 -9.06 -0.99
CA ASP A 65 9.29 -9.35 -2.22
C ASP A 65 8.02 -8.48 -2.32
N VAL A 66 7.35 -8.23 -1.18
CA VAL A 66 6.20 -7.31 -1.13
C VAL A 66 6.65 -5.89 -1.46
N ALA A 67 7.74 -5.41 -0.86
CA ALA A 67 8.27 -4.07 -1.12
C ALA A 67 8.64 -3.87 -2.59
N ASP A 68 9.33 -4.84 -3.18
CA ASP A 68 9.73 -4.83 -4.60
C ASP A 68 8.50 -4.84 -5.52
N LYS A 69 7.54 -5.73 -5.27
CA LYS A 69 6.34 -5.86 -6.11
C LYS A 69 5.41 -4.66 -6.01
N LEU A 70 5.37 -4.00 -4.85
CA LEU A 70 4.66 -2.73 -4.66
C LEU A 70 5.46 -1.53 -5.20
N LYS A 71 6.71 -1.73 -5.64
CA LYS A 71 7.62 -0.68 -6.09
C LYS A 71 7.78 0.44 -5.05
N LEU A 72 7.99 0.07 -3.79
CA LEU A 72 8.15 1.07 -2.72
C LEU A 72 9.41 1.91 -2.90
N HIS A 73 10.47 1.33 -3.47
CA HIS A 73 11.73 2.04 -3.74
C HIS A 73 11.62 3.18 -4.76
N SER A 74 10.59 3.19 -5.61
CA SER A 74 10.37 4.27 -6.58
C SER A 74 9.54 5.42 -6.02
N ILE A 75 9.09 5.34 -4.77
CA ILE A 75 8.33 6.40 -4.12
C ILE A 75 9.32 7.46 -3.63
N SER A 76 9.50 8.52 -4.42
CA SER A 76 10.36 9.66 -4.09
C SER A 76 9.60 10.89 -3.59
N GLN A 77 8.28 10.89 -3.69
CA GLN A 77 7.39 12.04 -3.47
C GLN A 77 7.02 12.28 -2.00
N HIS A 78 7.32 11.34 -1.10
CA HIS A 78 7.03 11.43 0.33
C HIS A 78 8.34 11.51 1.12
N ARG A 79 8.96 12.70 1.14
CA ARG A 79 10.08 13.03 2.03
C ARG A 79 9.65 14.08 3.04
#